data_AF-A0A7W7LHV5-F1
#
_entry.id   AF-A0A7W7LHV5-F1
#
_cell.length_a   1.000
_cell.length_b   1.000
_cell.length_c   1.000
_cell.angle_alpha   90.00
_cell.angle_beta   90.00
_cell.angle_gamma   90.00
#
_symmetry.space_group_name_H-M   'P 1'
#
loop_
_entity.id
_entity.type
_entity.pdbx_description
1 polymer ?
#
loop_
_entity_poly.entity_id
_entity_poly.type
_entity_poly.pdbx_seq_one_letter_code
_entity_poly.pdbx_strand_id
1 'polypeptide(L)'
;MRIRTVALAAAAVPFAVAAAAVVLEAGHWRLYAERHRIELKPQPRRSCPDCRGAGGWWVDGANPEMEACGCWSNRPELRIRLLPVPAWPDEPPF
;
A
#
# COMPACT_ATOMS: atom_id res chain seq x y z
N MET A 1 31.04 -21.64 5.58
CA MET A 1 29.87 -21.22 4.77
C MET A 1 29.12 -20.02 5.34
N ARG A 2 28.77 -19.99 6.64
CA ARG A 2 28.02 -18.88 7.28
C ARG A 2 28.52 -17.46 6.99
N ILE A 3 29.84 -17.22 7.00
CA ILE A 3 30.41 -15.88 6.80
C ILE A 3 30.12 -15.34 5.39
N ARG A 4 30.20 -16.19 4.37
CA ARG A 4 29.91 -15.79 2.98
C ARG A 4 28.42 -15.51 2.80
N THR A 5 27.56 -16.29 3.42
CA THR A 5 26.10 -16.07 3.37
C THR A 5 25.70 -14.79 4.09
N VAL A 6 26.30 -14.49 5.24
CA VAL A 6 26.07 -13.24 5.97
C VAL A 6 26.58 -12.04 5.18
N ALA A 7 27.77 -12.14 4.56
CA ALA A 7 28.31 -11.06 3.73
C ALA A 7 27.44 -10.80 2.48
N LEU A 8 26.97 -11.87 1.81
CA LEU A 8 26.05 -11.77 0.68
C LEU A 8 24.71 -11.15 1.09
N ALA A 9 24.15 -11.55 2.23
CA ALA A 9 22.91 -10.97 2.75
C ALA A 9 23.10 -9.48 3.10
N ALA A 10 24.21 -9.12 3.76
CA ALA A 10 24.53 -7.74 4.10
C ALA A 10 24.66 -6.85 2.85
N ALA A 11 25.17 -7.41 1.74
CA ALA A 11 25.24 -6.70 0.47
C ALA A 11 23.87 -6.66 -0.25
N ALA A 12 23.13 -7.76 -0.31
CA ALA A 12 21.91 -7.89 -1.12
C ALA A 12 20.69 -7.16 -0.53
N VAL A 13 20.57 -7.11 0.80
CA VAL A 13 19.41 -6.50 1.47
C VAL A 13 19.26 -5.01 1.12
N PRO A 14 20.30 -4.16 1.18
CA PRO A 14 20.22 -2.77 0.76
C PRO A 14 19.72 -2.59 -0.68
N PHE A 15 20.20 -3.40 -1.63
CA PHE A 15 19.75 -3.33 -3.01
C PHE A 15 18.28 -3.69 -3.15
N ALA A 16 17.81 -4.74 -2.46
CA ALA A 16 16.41 -5.13 -2.48
C ALA A 16 15.51 -4.03 -1.89
N VAL A 17 15.93 -3.38 -0.80
CA VAL A 17 15.19 -2.27 -0.18
C VAL A 17 15.11 -1.07 -1.13
N ALA A 18 16.23 -0.70 -1.77
CA ALA A 18 16.24 0.40 -2.73
C ALA A 18 15.35 0.12 -3.95
N ALA A 19 15.42 -1.09 -4.51
CA ALA A 19 14.55 -1.50 -5.62
C ALA A 19 13.06 -1.46 -5.22
N ALA A 20 12.72 -1.96 -4.03
CA ALA A 20 11.36 -1.90 -3.52
C ALA A 20 10.86 -0.45 -3.37
N ALA A 21 11.69 0.45 -2.84
CA ALA A 21 11.33 1.86 -2.70
C ALA A 21 11.03 2.50 -4.07
N VAL A 22 11.87 2.25 -5.08
CA VAL A 22 11.67 2.74 -6.45
C VAL A 22 10.36 2.21 -7.04
N VAL A 23 10.08 0.91 -6.86
CA VAL A 23 8.83 0.30 -7.36
C VAL A 23 7.60 0.89 -6.67
N LEU A 24 7.65 1.09 -5.35
CA LEU A 24 6.54 1.69 -4.60
C LEU A 24 6.28 3.13 -5.04
N GLU A 25 7.33 3.93 -5.22
CA GLU A 25 7.23 5.32 -5.65
C GLU A 25 6.69 5.43 -7.08
N ALA A 26 7.29 4.71 -8.03
CA ALA A 26 6.85 4.70 -9.43
C ALA A 26 5.43 4.13 -9.59
N GLY A 27 5.08 3.12 -8.79
CA GLY A 27 3.76 2.53 -8.77
C GLY A 27 2.71 3.35 -7.99
N HIS A 28 3.11 4.40 -7.28
CA HIS A 28 2.27 5.13 -6.34
C HIS A 28 1.55 4.20 -5.35
N TRP A 29 2.34 3.40 -4.63
CA TRP A 29 1.88 2.54 -3.55
C TRP A 29 2.44 3.03 -2.22
N ARG A 30 1.64 2.88 -1.18
CA ARG A 30 2.08 3.08 0.20
C ARG A 30 2.16 1.73 0.89
N LEU A 31 3.34 1.44 1.45
CA LEU A 31 3.60 0.26 2.24
C LEU A 31 3.34 0.57 3.73
N TYR A 32 2.53 -0.28 4.36
CA TYR A 32 2.36 -0.34 5.80
C TYR A 32 2.85 -1.70 6.28
N ALA A 33 3.75 -1.70 7.24
CA ALA A 33 4.27 -2.92 7.85
C ALA A 33 4.08 -2.82 9.36
N GLU A 34 3.30 -3.75 9.90
CA GLU A 34 3.07 -3.89 11.33
C GLU A 34 3.25 -5.36 11.72
N ARG A 35 3.25 -5.62 13.04
CA ARG A 35 3.53 -6.97 13.58
C ARG A 35 2.64 -8.07 12.98
N HIS A 36 1.40 -7.76 12.64
CA HIS A 36 0.40 -8.75 12.23
C HIS A 36 0.09 -8.74 10.73
N ARG A 37 0.49 -7.70 9.99
CA ARG A 37 0.24 -7.59 8.55
C ARG A 37 1.26 -6.72 7.84
N ILE A 38 1.40 -7.00 6.56
CA ILE A 38 1.98 -6.10 5.56
C ILE A 38 0.86 -5.73 4.60
N GLU A 39 0.76 -4.45 4.27
CA GLU A 39 -0.31 -3.90 3.44
C GLU A 39 0.25 -2.91 2.42
N LEU A 40 -0.18 -3.06 1.17
CA LEU A 40 0.10 -2.14 0.08
C LEU A 40 -1.21 -1.48 -0.33
N LYS A 41 -1.30 -0.17 -0.12
CA LYS A 41 -2.44 0.63 -0.56
C LYS A 41 -2.07 1.45 -1.79
N PRO A 42 -2.88 1.46 -2.86
CA PRO A 42 -2.65 2.37 -3.98
C PRO A 42 -2.87 3.81 -3.51
N GLN A 43 -2.15 4.74 -4.12
CA GLN A 43 -2.25 6.16 -3.83
C GLN A 43 -2.60 6.93 -5.11
N PRO A 44 -3.34 8.04 -4.98
CA PRO A 44 -3.60 8.91 -6.12
C PRO A 44 -2.30 9.48 -6.68
N ARG A 45 -2.20 9.49 -8.02
CA ARG A 45 -1.01 9.96 -8.72
C ARG A 45 -1.09 11.47 -8.89
N ARG A 46 -0.02 12.19 -8.54
CA ARG A 46 0.08 13.64 -8.81
C ARG A 46 -0.01 13.97 -10.31
N SER A 47 0.46 13.04 -11.15
CA SER A 47 0.41 13.16 -12.62
C SER A 47 -0.91 12.73 -13.25
N CYS A 48 -1.90 12.25 -12.47
CA CYS A 48 -3.21 11.91 -13.01
C CYS A 48 -3.90 13.19 -13.54
N PRO A 49 -4.35 13.21 -14.80
CA PRO A 49 -4.97 14.41 -15.38
C PRO A 49 -6.28 14.78 -14.68
N ASP A 50 -7.01 13.78 -14.18
CA ASP A 50 -8.33 13.99 -13.57
C ASP A 50 -8.19 14.55 -12.14
N CYS A 51 -7.56 13.79 -11.24
CA CYS A 51 -7.53 14.15 -9.82
C CYS A 51 -6.27 14.90 -9.37
N ARG A 52 -5.19 14.93 -10.17
CA ARG A 52 -3.92 15.62 -9.85
C ARG A 52 -3.37 15.33 -8.44
N GLY A 53 -3.61 14.12 -7.95
CA GLY A 53 -3.19 13.67 -6.62
C GLY A 53 -4.20 13.91 -5.48
N ALA A 54 -5.33 14.58 -5.73
CA ALA A 54 -6.41 14.74 -4.75
C ALA A 54 -7.18 13.44 -4.47
N GLY A 55 -7.12 12.49 -5.41
CA GLY A 55 -7.77 11.17 -5.29
C GLY A 55 -9.25 11.12 -5.63
N GLY A 56 -9.89 12.25 -5.86
CA GLY A 56 -11.29 12.30 -6.25
C GLY A 56 -11.78 13.72 -6.39
N TRP A 57 -13.08 13.87 -6.54
CA TRP A 57 -13.80 15.14 -6.52
C TRP A 57 -15.07 14.99 -5.69
N TRP A 58 -15.51 16.09 -5.08
CA TRP A 58 -16.81 16.14 -4.43
C TRP A 58 -17.89 16.26 -5.49
N VAL A 59 -18.94 15.45 -5.39
CA VAL A 59 -20.13 15.61 -6.23
C VAL A 59 -21.14 16.49 -5.51
N ASP A 60 -21.80 17.39 -6.25
CA ASP A 60 -22.83 18.26 -5.70
C ASP A 60 -24.11 17.47 -5.35
N GLY A 61 -24.86 17.91 -4.34
CA GLY A 61 -26.13 17.30 -3.96
C GLY A 61 -26.49 17.49 -2.48
N ALA A 62 -27.63 16.93 -2.07
CA ALA A 62 -28.11 17.00 -0.69
C ALA A 62 -27.23 16.20 0.30
N ASN A 63 -26.49 15.21 -0.20
CA ASN A 63 -25.49 14.46 0.55
C ASN A 63 -24.24 14.28 -0.33
N PRO A 64 -23.32 15.25 -0.35
CA PRO A 64 -22.17 15.21 -1.24
C PRO A 64 -21.21 14.09 -0.82
N GLU A 65 -20.99 13.15 -1.73
CA GLU A 65 -19.99 12.10 -1.57
C GLU A 65 -18.72 12.43 -2.39
N MET A 66 -17.59 11.85 -1.99
CA MET A 66 -16.37 11.97 -2.79
C MET A 66 -16.35 10.84 -3.83
N GLU A 67 -16.39 11.20 -5.10
CA GLU A 67 -16.18 10.24 -6.18
C GLU A 67 -14.67 9.97 -6.31
N ALA A 68 -14.30 8.70 -6.16
CA ALA A 68 -12.89 8.29 -6.18
C ALA A 68 -12.37 8.15 -7.62
N CYS A 69 -11.23 8.79 -7.89
CA CYS A 69 -10.60 8.72 -9.21
C CYS A 69 -10.04 7.32 -9.52
N GLY A 70 -10.42 6.80 -10.68
CA GLY A 70 -10.03 5.48 -11.19
C GLY A 70 -8.52 5.23 -11.24
N CYS A 71 -7.69 6.29 -11.26
CA CYS A 71 -6.23 6.15 -11.26
C CYS A 71 -5.67 5.42 -10.03
N TRP A 72 -6.45 5.36 -8.93
CA TRP A 72 -6.08 4.61 -7.74
C TRP A 72 -7.22 3.73 -7.21
N SER A 73 -8.48 4.15 -7.31
CA SER A 73 -9.63 3.40 -6.76
C SER A 73 -9.85 2.05 -7.43
N ASN A 74 -9.50 1.91 -8.72
CA ASN A 74 -9.63 0.66 -9.45
C ASN A 74 -8.50 -0.34 -9.16
N ARG A 75 -7.51 0.02 -8.35
CA ARG A 75 -6.38 -0.84 -8.02
C ARG A 75 -6.64 -1.58 -6.71
N PRO A 76 -6.43 -2.90 -6.64
CA PRO A 76 -6.72 -3.66 -5.43
C PRO A 76 -5.70 -3.38 -4.33
N GLU A 77 -6.14 -3.22 -3.09
CA GLU A 77 -5.24 -3.28 -1.95
C GLU A 77 -4.68 -4.70 -1.78
N LEU A 78 -3.36 -4.82 -1.53
CA LEU A 78 -2.72 -6.12 -1.30
C LEU A 78 -2.35 -6.25 0.17
N ARG A 79 -2.75 -7.35 0.79
CA ARG A 79 -2.54 -7.58 2.23
C ARG A 79 -2.03 -8.99 2.50
N ILE A 80 -0.93 -9.07 3.23
CA ILE A 80 -0.36 -10.33 3.74
C ILE A 80 -0.52 -10.32 5.25
N ARG A 81 -1.13 -11.36 5.82
CA ARG A 81 -1.20 -11.55 7.28
C ARG A 81 0.05 -12.29 7.73
N LEU A 82 0.78 -11.71 8.69
CA LEU A 82 2.03 -12.29 9.23
C LEU A 82 1.75 -13.13 10.49
N LEU A 83 0.80 -12.68 11.30
CA LEU A 83 0.35 -13.38 12.50
C LEU A 83 -1.17 -13.43 12.50
N PRO A 84 -1.79 -14.36 13.25
CA PRO A 84 -3.20 -14.28 13.57
C PRO A 84 -3.49 -12.89 14.16
N VAL A 85 -4.42 -12.17 13.55
CA VAL A 85 -4.99 -10.99 14.19
C VAL A 85 -5.79 -11.55 15.38
N PRO A 86 -5.59 -11.07 16.62
CA PRO A 86 -6.47 -11.42 17.72
C PRO A 86 -7.90 -11.22 17.23
N ALA A 87 -8.79 -12.18 17.48
CA ALA A 87 -10.21 -11.98 17.21
C ALA A 87 -10.60 -10.65 17.86
N TRP A 88 -11.02 -9.69 17.04
CA TRP A 88 -11.60 -8.47 17.57
C TRP A 88 -12.79 -8.91 18.44
N PRO A 89 -12.88 -8.48 19.70
CA PRO A 89 -14.07 -8.76 20.47
C PRO A 89 -15.22 -8.00 19.80
N ASP A 90 -16.21 -8.77 19.36
CA ASP A 90 -17.57 -8.32 19.02
C ASP A 90 -17.83 -7.65 17.65
N GLU A 91 -17.37 -8.24 16.54
CA GLU A 91 -18.04 -8.02 15.24
C GLU A 91 -18.83 -9.31 14.87
N PRO A 92 -20.16 -9.27 14.79
CA PRO A 92 -20.95 -10.43 14.39
C PRO A 92 -20.65 -10.78 12.91
N PRO A 93 -20.68 -12.08 12.54
CA PRO A 93 -20.57 -12.45 11.14
C PRO A 93 -21.79 -11.89 10.42
N PHE A 94 -21.53 -11.20 9.32
CA PHE A 94 -22.54 -10.71 8.37
C PHE A 94 -23.58 -11.79 8.04
#